data_AF-Q4R3S1-F1
#
_entry.id   AF-Q4R3S1-F1
#
_cell.length_a   1.000
_cell.length_b   1.000
_cell.length_c   1.000
_cell.angle_alpha   90.00
_cell.angle_beta   90.00
_cell.angle_gamma   90.00
#
_symmetry.space_group_name_H-M   'P 1'
#
loop_
_entity.id
_entity.type
_entity.pdbx_description
1 polymer ?
#
loop_
_entity_poly.entity_id
_entity_poly.type
_entity_poly.pdbx_seq_one_letter_code
_entity_poly.pdbx_strand_id
1 'polypeptide(L)'
;MRDSKHIVVYHRGRYFKVWLYHDGRLLKPREMEQQMQRILDNTSEPQPGEARLAALTAGDRVPWARCRQAYFGRGKNKQSLDAVEKAAFFVTLDETEQGYRTEDPDTSMDSYAKSLLHGQCYDRWFDKSFTFVVFKNGKIGINAEHSWADAPIMAHLWEYVMSTDSLQLGYAEDGHCKGDTNPNIPYPTRLQWDIPGECQEVIETSLNTANLLANDVDFHSFPFVAFGKGIIKKCRTSPDAFVQLALQLAHYKDKWHRVLIASYCVKVKVWEAVPLKQER
;
A
#
# COMPACT_ATOMS: atom_id res chain seq x y z
N MET A 1 -16.92 16.42 4.44
CA MET A 1 -15.75 16.18 3.56
C MET A 1 -16.22 16.25 2.13
N ARG A 2 -15.47 16.91 1.23
CA ARG A 2 -15.72 16.75 -0.22
C ARG A 2 -15.02 15.47 -0.64
N ASP A 3 -15.73 14.56 -1.27
CA ASP A 3 -15.14 13.29 -1.72
C ASP A 3 -13.93 13.53 -2.61
N SER A 4 -12.88 12.73 -2.42
CA SER A 4 -11.73 12.77 -3.31
C SER A 4 -12.13 12.32 -4.71
N LYS A 5 -11.59 12.99 -5.72
CA LYS A 5 -11.96 12.79 -7.13
C LYS A 5 -10.83 12.21 -7.97
N HIS A 6 -9.68 11.91 -7.37
CA HIS A 6 -8.49 11.46 -8.09
C HIS A 6 -7.65 10.52 -7.22
N ILE A 7 -6.81 9.75 -7.88
CA ILE A 7 -5.71 9.00 -7.26
C ILE A 7 -4.38 9.62 -7.69
N VAL A 8 -3.31 9.27 -6.98
CA VAL A 8 -1.95 9.51 -7.47
C VAL A 8 -1.28 8.18 -7.75
N VAL A 9 -0.67 8.08 -8.92
CA VAL A 9 0.08 6.92 -9.39
C VAL A 9 1.55 7.27 -9.44
N TYR A 10 2.38 6.44 -8.83
CA TYR A 10 3.83 6.45 -8.94
C TYR A 10 4.31 5.41 -9.94
N HIS A 11 5.21 5.79 -10.84
CA HIS A 11 5.87 4.88 -11.76
C HIS A 11 7.24 5.41 -12.19
N ARG A 12 8.30 4.60 -12.02
CA ARG A 12 9.69 4.97 -12.38
C ARG A 12 10.11 6.35 -11.88
N GLY A 13 9.93 6.62 -10.58
CA GLY A 13 10.36 7.89 -9.97
C GLY A 13 9.46 9.10 -10.26
N ARG A 14 8.27 8.89 -10.82
CA ARG A 14 7.40 9.95 -11.33
C ARG A 14 6.00 9.80 -10.78
N TYR A 15 5.32 10.93 -10.58
CA TYR A 15 4.00 11.00 -9.97
C TYR A 15 2.98 11.58 -10.95
N PHE A 16 1.83 10.92 -11.04
CA PHE A 16 0.75 11.27 -11.95
C PHE A 16 -0.56 11.37 -11.19
N LYS A 17 -1.27 12.47 -11.35
CA LYS A 17 -2.66 12.61 -10.90
C LYS A 17 -3.59 12.01 -11.94
N VAL A 18 -4.42 11.06 -11.53
CA VAL A 18 -5.42 10.41 -12.38
C VAL A 18 -6.81 10.68 -11.81
N TRP A 19 -7.67 11.32 -12.60
CA TRP A 19 -9.05 11.57 -12.20
C TRP A 19 -9.84 10.26 -12.19
N LEU A 20 -10.68 10.08 -11.17
CA LEU A 20 -11.58 8.94 -11.05
C LEU A 20 -12.93 9.18 -11.74
N TYR A 21 -13.26 10.45 -12.04
CA TYR A 21 -14.55 10.85 -12.58
C TYR A 21 -14.41 11.63 -13.88
N HIS A 22 -15.33 11.38 -14.82
CA HIS A 22 -15.49 12.14 -16.07
C HIS A 22 -16.98 12.22 -16.40
N ASP A 23 -17.45 13.38 -16.84
CA ASP A 23 -18.87 13.65 -17.15
C ASP A 23 -19.85 13.24 -16.04
N GLY A 24 -19.48 13.51 -14.78
CA GLY A 24 -20.34 13.25 -13.62
C GLY A 24 -20.43 11.79 -13.18
N ARG A 25 -19.74 10.86 -13.85
CA ARG A 25 -19.69 9.43 -13.48
C ARG A 25 -18.28 8.97 -13.15
N LEU A 26 -18.18 7.86 -12.43
CA LEU A 26 -16.93 7.15 -12.25
C LEU A 26 -16.42 6.62 -13.60
N LEU A 27 -15.11 6.61 -13.79
CA LEU A 27 -14.47 5.95 -14.92
C LEU A 27 -14.77 4.45 -14.89
N LYS A 28 -15.00 3.88 -16.07
CA LYS A 28 -15.15 2.44 -16.26
C LYS A 28 -13.78 1.74 -16.11
N PRO A 29 -13.74 0.45 -15.79
CA PRO A 29 -12.48 -0.31 -15.71
C PRO A 29 -11.60 -0.17 -16.96
N ARG A 30 -12.17 -0.26 -18.17
CA ARG A 30 -11.43 -0.07 -19.43
C ARG A 30 -10.85 1.34 -19.60
N GLU A 31 -11.55 2.37 -19.11
CA GLU A 31 -11.03 3.75 -19.12
C GLU A 31 -9.90 3.93 -18.10
N MET A 32 -9.99 3.26 -16.93
CA MET A 32 -8.91 3.27 -15.93
C MET A 32 -7.67 2.53 -16.43
N GLU A 33 -7.85 1.37 -17.07
CA GLU A 33 -6.80 0.63 -17.73
C GLU A 33 -6.07 1.50 -18.78
N GLN A 34 -6.84 2.23 -19.61
CA GLN A 34 -6.28 3.19 -20.56
C GLN A 34 -5.43 4.28 -19.87
N GLN A 35 -5.83 4.76 -18.69
CA GLN A 35 -5.03 5.73 -17.91
C GLN A 35 -3.72 5.13 -17.41
N MET A 36 -3.74 3.88 -16.94
CA MET A 36 -2.52 3.19 -16.49
C MET A 36 -1.57 2.94 -17.68
N GLN A 37 -2.10 2.50 -18.83
CA GLN A 37 -1.31 2.32 -20.04
C GLN A 37 -0.63 3.63 -20.48
N ARG A 38 -1.35 4.76 -20.45
CA ARG A 38 -0.78 6.09 -20.75
C ARG A 38 0.38 6.46 -19.81
N ILE A 39 0.40 5.96 -18.58
CA ILE A 39 1.51 6.19 -17.62
C ILE A 39 2.68 5.26 -17.94
N LEU A 40 2.41 3.99 -18.23
CA LEU A 40 3.43 2.99 -18.59
C LEU A 40 4.15 3.37 -19.90
N ASP A 41 3.42 3.86 -20.88
CA ASP A 41 3.96 4.32 -22.18
C ASP A 41 4.69 5.66 -22.09
N ASN A 42 4.59 6.37 -20.95
CA ASN A 42 5.20 7.68 -20.81
C ASN A 42 6.72 7.56 -20.62
N THR A 43 7.49 8.13 -21.55
CA THR A 43 8.97 8.08 -21.58
C THR A 43 9.66 9.29 -20.95
N SER A 44 8.93 10.18 -20.26
CA SER A 44 9.56 11.34 -19.60
C SER A 44 10.48 10.89 -18.46
N GLU A 45 11.58 11.60 -18.24
CA GLU A 45 12.46 11.33 -17.09
C GLU A 45 11.98 12.06 -15.82
N PRO A 46 12.28 11.55 -14.62
CA PRO A 46 12.03 12.26 -13.37
C PRO A 46 12.88 13.54 -13.29
N GLN A 47 12.36 14.54 -12.58
CA GLN A 47 13.11 15.74 -12.25
C GLN A 47 14.24 15.43 -11.25
N PRO A 48 15.30 16.26 -11.16
CA PRO A 48 16.34 16.09 -10.15
C PRO A 48 15.73 15.96 -8.73
N GLY A 49 16.10 14.91 -8.01
CA GLY A 49 15.58 14.58 -6.68
C GLY A 49 14.19 13.93 -6.64
N GLU A 50 13.42 13.97 -7.72
CA GLU A 50 12.03 13.50 -7.71
C GLU A 50 11.91 11.99 -7.55
N ALA A 51 12.81 11.24 -8.20
CA ALA A 51 12.77 9.78 -8.21
C ALA A 51 12.75 9.18 -6.79
N ARG A 52 13.43 9.85 -5.87
CA ARG A 52 13.61 9.45 -4.47
C ARG A 52 12.76 10.27 -3.49
N LEU A 53 11.93 11.19 -3.99
CA LEU A 53 11.20 12.16 -3.18
C LEU A 53 10.41 11.52 -2.02
N ALA A 54 9.75 10.38 -2.25
CA ALA A 54 8.93 9.76 -1.21
C ALA A 54 9.75 9.15 -0.06
N ALA A 55 11.09 9.05 -0.19
CA ALA A 55 11.96 8.68 0.92
C ALA A 55 11.84 9.62 2.13
N LEU A 56 11.43 10.87 1.90
CA LEU A 56 11.09 11.80 2.98
C LEU A 56 10.00 11.24 3.90
N THR A 57 9.07 10.43 3.38
CA THR A 57 8.01 9.81 4.17
C THR A 57 8.43 8.51 4.86
N ALA A 58 9.58 7.95 4.48
CA ALA A 58 10.10 6.68 5.00
C ALA A 58 11.06 6.86 6.19
N GLY A 59 11.72 8.02 6.28
CA GLY A 59 12.65 8.35 7.35
C GLY A 59 11.99 8.94 8.60
N ASP A 60 12.79 9.64 9.39
CA ASP A 60 12.32 10.25 10.64
C ASP A 60 11.27 11.34 10.43
N ARG A 61 10.26 11.36 11.30
CA ARG A 61 9.13 12.31 11.23
C ARG A 61 9.56 13.78 11.35
N VAL A 62 10.58 14.09 12.14
CA VAL A 62 11.01 15.48 12.41
C VAL A 62 11.73 16.10 11.21
N PRO A 63 12.75 15.47 10.60
CA PRO A 63 13.33 15.94 9.34
C PRO A 63 12.28 16.12 8.24
N TRP A 64 11.36 15.16 8.09
CA TRP A 64 10.28 15.28 7.12
C TRP A 64 9.41 16.51 7.37
N ALA A 65 8.93 16.72 8.59
CA ALA A 65 8.09 17.86 8.92
C ALA A 65 8.77 19.22 8.60
N ARG A 66 10.07 19.34 8.92
CA ARG A 66 10.87 20.53 8.61
C ARG A 66 11.04 20.74 7.10
N CYS A 67 11.38 19.66 6.37
CA CYS A 67 11.52 19.69 4.92
C CYS A 67 10.20 20.08 4.22
N ARG A 68 9.09 19.47 4.65
CA ARG A 68 7.74 19.77 4.19
C ARG A 68 7.41 21.26 4.35
N GLN A 69 7.70 21.84 5.52
CA GLN A 69 7.46 23.26 5.78
C GLN A 69 8.33 24.17 4.91
N ALA A 70 9.62 23.84 4.74
CA ALA A 70 10.58 24.66 4.01
C ALA A 70 10.34 24.66 2.50
N TYR A 71 10.11 23.49 1.90
CA TYR A 71 10.12 23.33 0.44
C TYR A 71 8.72 23.06 -0.15
N PHE A 72 7.76 22.54 0.62
CA PHE A 72 6.45 22.11 0.10
C PHE A 72 5.28 22.99 0.56
N GLY A 73 5.56 24.13 1.21
CA GLY A 73 4.55 25.08 1.68
C GLY A 73 4.00 26.04 0.63
N ARG A 74 4.59 26.12 -0.58
CA ARG A 74 4.21 27.09 -1.62
C ARG A 74 4.44 26.58 -3.05
N GLY A 75 3.92 27.33 -4.03
CA GLY A 75 4.19 27.12 -5.46
C GLY A 75 3.76 25.74 -6.00
N LYS A 76 4.50 25.25 -7.01
CA LYS A 76 4.25 23.94 -7.64
C LYS A 76 4.36 22.77 -6.66
N ASN A 77 5.29 22.82 -5.71
CA ASN A 77 5.43 21.79 -4.68
C ASN A 77 4.19 21.64 -3.82
N LYS A 78 3.62 22.77 -3.36
CA LYS A 78 2.38 22.72 -2.59
C LYS A 78 1.24 22.13 -3.41
N GLN A 79 1.09 22.52 -4.68
CA GLN A 79 0.03 22.00 -5.53
C GLN A 79 0.16 20.47 -5.75
N SER A 80 1.39 20.00 -6.00
CA SER A 80 1.69 18.58 -6.19
C SER A 80 1.53 17.79 -4.88
N LEU A 81 2.00 18.31 -3.75
CA LEU A 81 1.82 17.67 -2.45
C LEU A 81 0.34 17.62 -2.03
N ASP A 82 -0.40 18.72 -2.21
CA ASP A 82 -1.85 18.75 -1.99
C ASP A 82 -2.57 17.70 -2.87
N ALA A 83 -2.09 17.44 -4.10
CA ALA A 83 -2.65 16.39 -4.94
C ALA A 83 -2.40 14.99 -4.35
N VAL A 84 -1.22 14.71 -3.81
CA VAL A 84 -0.92 13.44 -3.12
C VAL A 84 -1.78 13.28 -1.85
N GLU A 85 -1.79 14.30 -1.00
CA GLU A 85 -2.51 14.29 0.28
C GLU A 85 -4.02 14.14 0.09
N LYS A 86 -4.60 14.83 -0.91
CA LYS A 86 -6.04 14.79 -1.20
C LYS A 86 -6.48 13.63 -2.09
N ALA A 87 -5.56 12.82 -2.64
CA ALA A 87 -5.92 11.64 -3.43
C ALA A 87 -6.79 10.66 -2.62
N ALA A 88 -7.62 9.84 -3.28
CA ALA A 88 -8.38 8.80 -2.57
C ALA A 88 -7.44 7.77 -1.95
N PHE A 89 -6.44 7.34 -2.71
CA PHE A 89 -5.35 6.46 -2.31
C PHE A 89 -4.17 6.65 -3.26
N PHE A 90 -3.05 6.03 -2.91
CA PHE A 90 -1.84 6.03 -3.73
C PHE A 90 -1.71 4.69 -4.46
N VAL A 91 -1.13 4.70 -5.65
CA VAL A 91 -0.86 3.49 -6.44
C VAL A 91 0.61 3.51 -6.85
N THR A 92 1.32 2.41 -6.67
CA THR A 92 2.66 2.21 -7.22
C THR A 92 2.62 1.15 -8.30
N LEU A 93 3.04 1.51 -9.50
CA LEU A 93 3.36 0.58 -10.59
C LEU A 93 4.84 0.22 -10.48
N ASP A 94 5.10 -0.90 -9.82
CA ASP A 94 6.42 -1.43 -9.48
C ASP A 94 7.00 -2.23 -10.64
N GLU A 95 8.29 -2.02 -10.93
CA GLU A 95 8.99 -2.67 -12.04
C GLU A 95 9.53 -4.06 -11.69
N THR A 96 9.51 -4.42 -10.41
CA THR A 96 9.93 -5.74 -9.95
C THR A 96 8.82 -6.75 -10.13
N GLU A 97 9.21 -8.02 -10.24
CA GLU A 97 8.29 -9.15 -10.22
C GLU A 97 8.35 -9.78 -8.83
N GLN A 98 7.20 -9.89 -8.17
CA GLN A 98 7.09 -10.42 -6.81
C GLN A 98 5.92 -11.39 -6.71
N GLY A 99 5.86 -12.17 -5.63
CA GLY A 99 4.76 -13.09 -5.36
C GLY A 99 5.22 -14.50 -5.03
N TYR A 100 4.28 -15.33 -4.56
CA TYR A 100 4.52 -16.73 -4.26
C TYR A 100 4.98 -17.51 -5.50
N ARG A 101 6.10 -18.23 -5.37
CA ARG A 101 6.66 -19.12 -6.39
C ARG A 101 6.78 -20.53 -5.84
N THR A 102 6.26 -21.50 -6.58
CA THR A 102 6.24 -22.90 -6.11
C THR A 102 7.65 -23.51 -6.07
N GLU A 103 8.57 -23.02 -6.91
CA GLU A 103 9.94 -23.52 -6.97
C GLU A 103 10.80 -23.06 -5.78
N ASP A 104 10.40 -21.98 -5.10
CA ASP A 104 11.12 -21.36 -3.98
C ASP A 104 10.12 -20.65 -3.04
N PRO A 105 9.27 -21.42 -2.33
CA PRO A 105 8.09 -20.88 -1.64
C PRO A 105 8.45 -19.92 -0.51
N ASP A 106 9.47 -20.24 0.27
CA ASP A 106 9.84 -19.47 1.47
C ASP A 106 10.51 -18.15 1.07
N THR A 107 11.58 -18.20 0.27
CA THR A 107 12.30 -16.99 -0.18
C THR A 107 11.39 -16.05 -0.97
N SER A 108 10.51 -16.60 -1.82
CA SER A 108 9.60 -15.78 -2.64
C SER A 108 8.54 -15.08 -1.79
N MET A 109 8.02 -15.73 -0.75
CA MET A 109 7.10 -15.09 0.21
C MET A 109 7.80 -14.02 1.04
N ASP A 110 9.04 -14.30 1.49
CA ASP A 110 9.82 -13.36 2.29
C ASP A 110 10.15 -12.10 1.50
N SER A 111 10.62 -12.27 0.25
CA SER A 111 10.90 -11.16 -0.66
C SER A 111 9.64 -10.35 -0.97
N TYR A 112 8.52 -11.04 -1.22
CA TYR A 112 7.26 -10.37 -1.54
C TYR A 112 6.73 -9.55 -0.35
N ALA A 113 6.76 -10.11 0.85
CA ALA A 113 6.32 -9.42 2.06
C ALA A 113 7.21 -8.21 2.39
N LYS A 114 8.54 -8.35 2.29
CA LYS A 114 9.49 -7.23 2.44
C LYS A 114 9.24 -6.12 1.42
N SER A 115 8.99 -6.49 0.16
CA SER A 115 8.66 -5.53 -0.90
C SER A 115 7.35 -4.76 -0.64
N LEU A 116 6.34 -5.41 -0.05
CA LEU A 116 5.11 -4.75 0.38
C LEU A 116 5.28 -3.90 1.64
N LEU A 117 6.18 -4.31 2.54
CA LEU A 117 6.45 -3.62 3.80
C LEU A 117 7.18 -2.29 3.58
N HIS A 118 8.30 -2.32 2.86
CA HIS A 118 9.18 -1.14 2.70
C HIS A 118 9.54 -0.80 1.24
N GLY A 119 9.30 -1.72 0.29
CA GLY A 119 9.66 -1.49 -1.11
C GLY A 119 11.13 -1.11 -1.28
N GLN A 120 11.39 -0.09 -2.08
CA GLN A 120 12.71 0.53 -2.27
C GLN A 120 12.93 1.73 -1.32
N CYS A 121 12.08 1.90 -0.31
CA CYS A 121 12.07 3.05 0.62
C CYS A 121 11.81 4.42 -0.01
N TYR A 122 11.56 4.52 -1.33
CA TYR A 122 11.24 5.77 -2.02
C TYR A 122 10.11 5.66 -3.04
N ASP A 123 9.55 4.47 -3.22
CA ASP A 123 8.54 4.12 -4.20
C ASP A 123 7.15 3.91 -3.57
N ARG A 124 6.98 4.35 -2.31
CA ARG A 124 5.73 4.37 -1.55
C ARG A 124 5.59 5.73 -0.90
N TRP A 125 4.36 6.23 -0.78
CA TRP A 125 4.08 7.43 0.00
C TRP A 125 3.52 7.02 1.37
N PHE A 126 4.40 6.81 2.35
CA PHE A 126 4.06 6.19 3.63
C PHE A 126 3.11 7.02 4.51
N ASP A 127 2.97 8.32 4.24
CA ASP A 127 1.96 9.16 4.89
C ASP A 127 0.54 8.94 4.36
N LYS A 128 0.38 8.25 3.23
CA LYS A 128 -0.94 7.95 2.69
C LYS A 128 -1.56 6.83 3.51
N SER A 129 -2.86 6.96 3.81
CA SER A 129 -3.65 5.94 4.49
C SER A 129 -3.37 4.53 3.97
N PHE A 130 -3.34 4.36 2.65
CA PHE A 130 -2.83 3.14 2.02
C PHE A 130 -2.35 3.38 0.59
N THR A 131 -1.47 2.49 0.15
CA THR A 131 -0.91 2.39 -1.20
C THR A 131 -1.21 1.01 -1.77
N PHE A 132 -1.82 0.95 -2.95
CA PHE A 132 -1.85 -0.28 -3.76
C PHE A 132 -0.53 -0.41 -4.51
N VAL A 133 0.13 -1.56 -4.35
CA VAL A 133 1.39 -1.87 -5.03
C VAL A 133 1.09 -2.92 -6.09
N VAL A 134 1.27 -2.56 -7.36
CA VAL A 134 1.05 -3.45 -8.51
C VAL A 134 2.41 -3.77 -9.12
N PHE A 135 2.81 -5.03 -9.05
CA PHE A 135 4.05 -5.55 -9.59
C PHE A 135 3.93 -5.83 -11.09
N LYS A 136 5.06 -5.85 -11.79
CA LYS A 136 5.12 -6.04 -13.24
C LYS A 136 4.46 -7.34 -13.72
N ASN A 137 4.50 -8.39 -12.92
CA ASN A 137 3.85 -9.68 -13.20
C ASN A 137 2.35 -9.72 -12.80
N GLY A 138 1.74 -8.58 -12.49
CA GLY A 138 0.33 -8.46 -12.14
C GLY A 138 -0.01 -8.86 -10.71
N LYS A 139 0.98 -9.25 -9.87
CA LYS A 139 0.73 -9.42 -8.44
C LYS A 139 0.46 -8.08 -7.79
N ILE A 140 -0.36 -8.08 -6.76
CA ILE A 140 -0.79 -6.85 -6.09
C ILE A 140 -0.78 -7.04 -4.57
N GLY A 141 -0.42 -6.00 -3.84
CA GLY A 141 -0.61 -5.95 -2.39
C GLY A 141 -0.89 -4.53 -1.90
N ILE A 142 -0.96 -4.39 -0.58
CA ILE A 142 -1.28 -3.14 0.09
C ILE A 142 -0.19 -2.82 1.11
N ASN A 143 0.28 -1.57 1.07
CA ASN A 143 0.97 -0.95 2.18
C ASN A 143 0.00 0.02 2.87
N ALA A 144 -0.12 -0.02 4.19
CA ALA A 144 -1.08 0.80 4.93
C ALA A 144 -0.42 1.50 6.12
N GLU A 145 -0.69 2.78 6.26
CA GLU A 145 -0.33 3.57 7.44
C GLU A 145 -1.29 3.18 8.58
N HIS A 146 -0.77 2.88 9.77
CA HIS A 146 -1.56 2.19 10.81
C HIS A 146 -2.30 3.16 11.77
N SER A 147 -2.01 4.46 11.75
CA SER A 147 -2.59 5.41 12.71
C SER A 147 -4.08 5.69 12.50
N TRP A 148 -4.61 5.48 11.29
CA TRP A 148 -5.99 5.81 10.94
C TRP A 148 -6.97 4.62 11.01
N ALA A 149 -6.47 3.38 10.89
CA ALA A 149 -7.31 2.18 10.92
C ALA A 149 -6.54 0.91 11.29
N ASP A 150 -7.26 -0.04 11.87
CA ASP A 150 -6.78 -1.40 12.09
C ASP A 150 -6.93 -2.28 10.84
N ALA A 151 -6.13 -3.35 10.78
CA ALA A 151 -6.08 -4.31 9.67
C ALA A 151 -7.45 -4.83 9.15
N PRO A 152 -8.50 -5.07 9.97
CA PRO A 152 -9.79 -5.52 9.45
C PRO A 152 -10.46 -4.56 8.47
N ILE A 153 -10.19 -3.25 8.55
CA ILE A 153 -10.72 -2.28 7.57
C ILE A 153 -10.12 -2.55 6.19
N MET A 154 -8.81 -2.77 6.12
CA MET A 154 -8.13 -3.10 4.88
C MET A 154 -8.51 -4.49 4.36
N ALA A 155 -8.70 -5.47 5.25
CA ALA A 155 -9.15 -6.81 4.87
C ALA A 155 -10.54 -6.77 4.21
N HIS A 156 -11.49 -6.02 4.78
CA HIS A 156 -12.82 -5.88 4.17
C HIS A 156 -12.79 -5.16 2.82
N LEU A 157 -11.97 -4.11 2.68
CA LEU A 157 -11.75 -3.46 1.38
C LEU A 157 -11.23 -4.48 0.35
N TRP A 158 -10.22 -5.27 0.73
CA TRP A 158 -9.60 -6.26 -0.15
C TRP A 158 -10.59 -7.36 -0.58
N GLU A 159 -11.34 -7.93 0.37
CA GLU A 159 -12.38 -8.93 0.10
C GLU A 159 -13.45 -8.39 -0.85
N TYR A 160 -13.90 -7.14 -0.62
CA TYR A 160 -14.89 -6.49 -1.47
C TYR A 160 -14.38 -6.27 -2.89
N VAL A 161 -13.14 -5.77 -3.04
CA VAL A 161 -12.52 -5.55 -4.35
C VAL A 161 -12.36 -6.86 -5.11
N MET A 162 -11.79 -7.90 -4.48
CA MET A 162 -11.62 -9.22 -5.11
C MET A 162 -12.95 -9.86 -5.53
N SER A 163 -13.98 -9.74 -4.67
CA SER A 163 -15.31 -10.28 -4.97
C SER A 163 -15.97 -9.52 -6.12
N THR A 164 -15.82 -8.19 -6.15
CA THR A 164 -16.38 -7.35 -7.22
C THR A 164 -15.70 -7.63 -8.55
N ASP A 165 -14.38 -7.74 -8.56
CA ASP A 165 -13.59 -8.04 -9.75
C ASP A 165 -13.99 -9.39 -10.36
N SER A 166 -13.97 -10.45 -9.54
CA SER A 166 -14.26 -11.81 -9.99
C SER A 166 -15.74 -12.07 -10.34
N LEU A 167 -16.68 -11.46 -9.61
CA LEU A 167 -18.11 -11.79 -9.75
C LEU A 167 -18.90 -10.79 -10.61
N GLN A 168 -18.43 -9.55 -10.76
CA GLN A 168 -19.21 -8.48 -11.41
C GLN A 168 -18.52 -7.91 -12.64
N LEU A 169 -17.22 -7.62 -12.56
CA LEU A 169 -16.48 -6.96 -13.64
C LEU A 169 -16.00 -8.00 -14.67
N GLY A 170 -15.06 -8.84 -14.26
CA GLY A 170 -14.34 -9.78 -15.11
C GLY A 170 -13.62 -9.10 -16.30
N TYR A 171 -13.04 -9.94 -17.15
CA TYR A 171 -12.19 -9.53 -18.27
C TYR A 171 -12.72 -10.08 -19.60
N ALA A 172 -12.30 -9.46 -20.70
CA ALA A 172 -12.51 -10.00 -22.05
C ALA A 172 -11.52 -11.15 -22.33
N GLU A 173 -11.74 -11.89 -23.42
CA GLU A 173 -10.92 -13.07 -23.78
C GLU A 173 -9.45 -12.71 -24.06
N ASP A 174 -9.19 -11.47 -24.47
CA ASP A 174 -7.84 -10.92 -24.70
C ASP A 174 -7.14 -10.44 -23.42
N GLY A 175 -7.79 -10.58 -22.25
CA GLY A 175 -7.26 -10.17 -20.96
C GLY A 175 -7.51 -8.71 -20.59
N HIS A 176 -8.16 -7.92 -21.45
CA HIS A 176 -8.49 -6.54 -21.17
C HIS A 176 -9.73 -6.37 -20.29
N CYS A 177 -9.85 -5.23 -19.62
CA CYS A 177 -11.09 -4.87 -18.93
C CYS A 177 -12.25 -4.76 -19.93
N LYS A 178 -13.43 -5.25 -19.57
CA LYS A 178 -14.61 -5.16 -20.45
C LYS A 178 -15.04 -3.70 -20.69
N GLY A 179 -15.56 -3.45 -21.90
CA GLY A 179 -16.04 -2.16 -22.37
C GLY A 179 -15.07 -1.50 -23.35
N ASP A 180 -15.38 -0.26 -23.72
CA ASP A 180 -14.61 0.50 -24.71
C ASP A 180 -13.71 1.55 -24.06
N THR A 181 -12.60 1.87 -24.72
CA THR A 181 -11.78 3.05 -24.39
C THR A 181 -12.53 4.33 -24.74
N ASN A 182 -12.19 5.42 -24.06
CA ASN A 182 -12.79 6.72 -24.34
C ASN A 182 -11.69 7.76 -24.60
N PRO A 183 -11.53 8.27 -25.83
CA PRO A 183 -10.46 9.22 -26.15
C PRO A 183 -10.64 10.58 -25.45
N ASN A 184 -11.86 10.93 -25.04
CA ASN A 184 -12.19 12.24 -24.46
C ASN A 184 -11.82 12.35 -22.97
N ILE A 185 -11.49 11.25 -22.30
CA ILE A 185 -11.06 11.30 -20.90
C ILE A 185 -9.72 12.06 -20.80
N PRO A 186 -9.58 13.00 -19.85
CA PRO A 186 -8.33 13.72 -19.64
C PRO A 186 -7.15 12.77 -19.42
N TYR A 187 -5.97 13.18 -19.87
CA TYR A 187 -4.75 12.42 -19.64
C TYR A 187 -4.30 12.51 -18.17
N PRO A 188 -3.55 11.51 -17.68
CA PRO A 188 -2.86 11.60 -16.40
C PRO A 188 -2.03 12.88 -16.33
N THR A 189 -2.21 13.69 -15.29
CA THR A 189 -1.47 14.94 -15.14
C THR A 189 -0.18 14.70 -14.39
N ARG A 190 0.96 14.95 -15.03
CA ARG A 190 2.28 14.84 -14.42
C ARG A 190 2.45 15.88 -13.30
N LEU A 191 2.68 15.43 -12.07
CA LEU A 191 3.02 16.32 -10.96
C LEU A 191 4.41 16.93 -11.17
N GLN A 192 4.58 18.18 -10.74
CA GLN A 192 5.78 18.97 -10.99
C GLN A 192 6.37 19.42 -9.66
N TRP A 193 7.69 19.40 -9.54
CA TRP A 193 8.38 19.72 -8.29
C TRP A 193 9.48 20.76 -8.49
N ASP A 194 9.84 21.43 -7.41
CA ASP A 194 11.04 22.25 -7.22
C ASP A 194 11.83 21.60 -6.10
N ILE A 195 12.88 20.88 -6.43
CA ILE A 195 13.66 20.15 -5.43
C ILE A 195 15.08 20.72 -5.48
N PRO A 196 15.33 21.84 -4.77
CA PRO A 196 16.66 22.44 -4.73
C PRO A 196 17.66 21.50 -4.07
N GLY A 197 18.97 21.74 -4.27
CA GLY A 197 20.04 20.84 -3.81
C GLY A 197 19.95 20.50 -2.32
N GLU A 198 19.64 21.48 -1.48
CA GLU A 198 19.49 21.29 -0.04
C GLU A 198 18.31 20.37 0.30
N CYS A 199 17.24 20.39 -0.50
CA CYS A 199 16.13 19.45 -0.34
C CYS A 199 16.53 18.03 -0.77
N GLN A 200 17.34 17.92 -1.82
CA GLN A 200 17.87 16.62 -2.29
C GLN A 200 18.76 15.97 -1.23
N GLU A 201 19.60 16.74 -0.52
CA GLU A 201 20.41 16.22 0.59
C GLU A 201 19.55 15.62 1.72
N VAL A 202 18.42 16.25 2.04
CA VAL A 202 17.47 15.74 3.04
C VAL A 202 16.77 14.47 2.54
N ILE A 203 16.44 14.40 1.25
CA ILE A 203 15.90 13.19 0.60
C ILE A 203 16.89 12.03 0.73
N GLU A 204 18.15 12.23 0.37
CA GLU A 204 19.19 11.19 0.44
C GLU A 204 19.47 10.76 1.88
N THR A 205 19.49 11.70 2.82
CA THR A 205 19.63 11.38 4.25
C THR A 205 18.47 10.51 4.75
N SER A 206 17.24 10.86 4.39
CA SER A 206 16.04 10.09 4.78
C SER A 206 16.04 8.71 4.15
N LEU A 207 16.47 8.60 2.89
CA LEU A 207 16.61 7.33 2.18
C LEU A 207 17.66 6.43 2.84
N ASN A 208 18.81 6.97 3.24
CA ASN A 208 19.83 6.21 3.94
C ASN A 208 19.31 5.66 5.27
N THR A 209 18.61 6.47 6.07
CA THR A 209 17.96 6.01 7.31
C THR A 209 16.94 4.90 7.03
N ALA A 210 16.07 5.10 6.05
CA ALA A 210 15.04 4.12 5.69
C ALA A 210 15.64 2.80 5.20
N ASN A 211 16.71 2.85 4.39
CA ASN A 211 17.43 1.66 3.93
C ASN A 211 18.08 0.90 5.08
N LEU A 212 18.70 1.60 6.04
CA LEU A 212 19.26 0.94 7.22
C LEU A 212 18.18 0.19 8.01
N LEU A 213 17.01 0.82 8.21
CA LEU A 213 15.88 0.17 8.88
C LEU A 213 15.34 -1.02 8.08
N ALA A 214 15.15 -0.86 6.76
CA ALA A 214 14.65 -1.94 5.90
C ALA A 214 15.60 -3.14 5.85
N ASN A 215 16.91 -2.90 5.83
CA ASN A 215 17.92 -3.95 5.83
C ASN A 215 18.03 -4.69 7.18
N ASP A 216 17.61 -4.07 8.28
CA ASP A 216 17.58 -4.69 9.61
C ASP A 216 16.32 -5.55 9.85
N VAL A 217 15.36 -5.55 8.90
CA VAL A 217 14.16 -6.40 8.99
C VAL A 217 14.49 -7.83 8.58
N ASP A 218 14.43 -8.73 9.57
CA ASP A 218 14.29 -10.17 9.32
C ASP A 218 12.81 -10.53 9.17
N PHE A 219 12.47 -11.27 8.12
CA PHE A 219 11.10 -11.66 7.82
C PHE A 219 11.09 -13.06 7.23
N HIS A 220 10.28 -13.93 7.83
CA HIS A 220 10.06 -15.28 7.36
C HIS A 220 8.56 -15.64 7.37
N SER A 221 8.05 -16.07 6.22
CA SER A 221 6.66 -16.45 6.00
C SER A 221 6.61 -17.68 5.11
N PHE A 222 5.88 -18.69 5.57
CA PHE A 222 5.74 -19.96 4.89
C PHE A 222 4.29 -20.47 4.97
N PRO A 223 3.79 -21.17 3.93
CA PRO A 223 2.48 -21.79 3.96
C PRO A 223 2.51 -23.07 4.81
N PHE A 224 1.77 -23.08 5.92
CA PHE A 224 1.57 -24.29 6.70
C PHE A 224 0.44 -25.15 6.10
N VAL A 225 0.81 -26.24 5.41
CA VAL A 225 -0.14 -27.08 4.64
C VAL A 225 -0.53 -28.40 5.31
N ALA A 226 0.07 -28.76 6.44
CA ALA A 226 -0.18 -30.06 7.07
C ALA A 226 -1.62 -30.22 7.60
N PHE A 227 -2.21 -29.14 8.10
CA PHE A 227 -3.61 -29.08 8.53
C PHE A 227 -4.08 -27.63 8.66
N GLY A 228 -5.39 -27.43 8.87
CA GLY A 228 -5.96 -26.11 9.13
C GLY A 228 -7.10 -26.13 10.15
N LYS A 229 -7.89 -25.05 10.17
CA LYS A 229 -8.98 -24.83 11.15
C LYS A 229 -9.96 -26.00 11.29
N GLY A 230 -10.16 -26.79 10.23
CA GLY A 230 -11.08 -27.93 10.24
C GLY A 230 -10.68 -29.02 11.23
N ILE A 231 -9.38 -29.36 11.31
CA ILE A 231 -8.87 -30.36 12.25
C ILE A 231 -8.85 -29.80 13.67
N ILE A 232 -8.36 -28.57 13.86
CA ILE A 232 -8.30 -27.92 15.18
C ILE A 232 -9.70 -27.87 15.83
N LYS A 233 -10.74 -27.53 15.06
CA LYS A 233 -12.11 -27.50 15.54
C LYS A 233 -12.66 -28.88 15.92
N LYS A 234 -12.24 -29.97 15.27
CA LYS A 234 -12.62 -31.35 15.67
C LYS A 234 -12.09 -31.70 17.06
N CYS A 235 -10.96 -31.12 17.46
CA CYS A 235 -10.40 -31.24 18.82
C CYS A 235 -11.09 -30.30 19.84
N ARG A 236 -12.17 -29.61 19.45
CA ARG A 236 -12.91 -28.64 20.29
C ARG A 236 -12.05 -27.47 20.79
N THR A 237 -11.07 -27.05 19.98
CA THR A 237 -10.19 -25.93 20.30
C THR A 237 -10.43 -24.76 19.33
N SER A 238 -10.31 -23.52 19.83
CA SER A 238 -10.31 -22.33 18.97
C SER A 238 -9.04 -22.31 18.09
N PRO A 239 -9.15 -22.15 16.76
CA PRO A 239 -7.97 -22.02 15.89
C PRO A 239 -7.01 -20.91 16.30
N ASP A 240 -7.54 -19.77 16.74
CA ASP A 240 -6.73 -18.64 17.21
C ASP A 240 -5.96 -19.01 18.49
N ALA A 241 -6.65 -19.54 19.50
CA ALA A 241 -6.01 -19.98 20.74
C ALA A 241 -4.96 -21.08 20.50
N PHE A 242 -5.21 -21.98 19.56
CA PHE A 242 -4.24 -23.01 19.17
C PHE A 242 -2.96 -22.38 18.59
N VAL A 243 -3.08 -21.41 17.68
CA VAL A 243 -1.93 -20.70 17.10
C VAL A 243 -1.19 -19.91 18.18
N GLN A 244 -1.90 -19.20 19.06
CA GLN A 244 -1.28 -18.47 20.17
C GLN A 244 -0.47 -19.38 21.11
N LEU A 245 -1.00 -20.56 21.47
CA LEU A 245 -0.27 -21.54 22.28
C LEU A 245 0.93 -22.13 21.54
N ALA A 246 0.81 -22.39 20.23
CA ALA A 246 1.93 -22.85 19.43
C ALA A 246 3.06 -21.82 19.37
N LEU A 247 2.74 -20.52 19.26
CA LEU A 247 3.72 -19.43 19.32
C LEU A 247 4.42 -19.38 20.69
N GLN A 248 3.67 -19.49 21.78
CA GLN A 248 4.25 -19.55 23.13
C GLN A 248 5.20 -20.74 23.30
N LEU A 249 4.80 -21.93 22.82
CA LEU A 249 5.63 -23.13 22.88
C LEU A 249 6.89 -23.01 22.01
N ALA A 250 6.77 -22.45 20.80
CA ALA A 250 7.90 -22.22 19.91
C ALA A 250 8.94 -21.29 20.57
N HIS A 251 8.48 -20.18 21.14
CA HIS A 251 9.33 -19.24 21.87
C HIS A 251 10.01 -19.89 23.08
N TYR A 252 9.25 -20.63 23.88
CA TYR A 252 9.78 -21.32 25.07
C TYR A 252 10.90 -22.31 24.71
N LYS A 253 10.74 -23.04 23.60
CA LYS A 253 11.78 -23.97 23.10
C LYS A 253 13.01 -23.23 22.57
N ASP A 254 12.83 -22.16 21.80
CA ASP A 254 13.93 -21.32 21.28
C ASP A 254 14.78 -20.73 22.41
N LYS A 255 14.14 -20.24 23.48
CA LYS A 255 14.81 -19.66 24.65
C LYS A 255 15.26 -20.68 25.71
N TRP A 256 15.43 -21.94 25.32
CA TRP A 256 15.91 -23.01 26.20
C TRP A 256 15.11 -23.13 27.52
N HIS A 257 13.78 -23.04 27.45
CA HIS A 257 12.87 -23.28 28.56
C HIS A 257 12.90 -22.20 29.67
N ARG A 258 13.40 -20.99 29.38
CA ARG A 258 13.67 -19.97 30.43
C ARG A 258 12.64 -18.87 30.58
N VAL A 259 11.86 -18.50 29.55
CA VAL A 259 10.99 -17.29 29.59
C VAL A 259 9.71 -17.46 28.76
N LEU A 260 8.59 -16.94 29.28
CA LEU A 260 7.37 -16.63 28.52
C LEU A 260 7.32 -15.11 28.29
N ILE A 261 6.95 -14.66 27.09
CA ILE A 261 6.91 -13.23 26.73
C ILE A 261 5.49 -12.73 26.52
N ALA A 262 5.29 -11.43 26.71
CA ALA A 262 4.03 -10.77 26.43
C ALA A 262 3.69 -10.87 24.94
N SER A 263 2.47 -11.31 24.62
CA SER A 263 1.91 -11.36 23.27
C SER A 263 0.70 -10.44 23.21
N TYR A 264 0.62 -9.63 22.16
CA TYR A 264 -0.37 -8.57 22.03
C TYR A 264 -1.05 -8.63 20.67
N CYS A 265 -2.36 -8.89 20.66
CA CYS A 265 -3.34 -8.27 19.78
C CYS A 265 -4.73 -8.75 20.22
N VAL A 266 -5.58 -7.84 20.70
CA VAL A 266 -7.00 -8.14 20.98
C VAL A 266 -7.82 -7.01 20.37
N LYS A 267 -8.77 -7.36 19.50
CA LYS A 267 -9.69 -6.40 18.90
C LYS A 267 -10.73 -5.98 19.94
N VAL A 268 -10.73 -4.72 20.33
CA VAL A 268 -11.78 -4.13 21.18
C VAL A 268 -12.67 -3.25 20.30
N LYS A 269 -13.71 -3.84 19.70
CA LYS A 269 -14.72 -3.09 18.91
C LYS A 269 -16.12 -3.38 19.45
N VAL A 270 -16.35 -3.05 20.73
CA VAL A 270 -17.66 -3.16 21.39
C VAL A 270 -17.90 -1.95 22.28
N TRP A 271 -17.81 -0.71 21.77
CA TRP A 271 -18.31 0.48 22.49
C TRP A 271 -18.62 1.62 21.51
N GLU A 272 -19.85 1.65 21.01
CA GLU A 272 -20.62 2.89 20.79
C GLU A 272 -22.09 2.54 21.07
N ALA A 273 -22.52 2.78 22.32
CA ALA A 273 -23.94 2.84 22.63
C ALA A 273 -24.48 4.10 21.95
N VAL A 274 -25.10 3.93 20.78
CA VAL A 274 -25.93 4.98 20.19
C VAL A 274 -27.04 5.27 21.21
N PRO A 275 -27.18 6.51 21.73
CA PRO A 275 -28.33 6.85 22.55
C PRO A 275 -29.56 6.71 21.65
N LEU A 276 -30.47 5.81 22.03
CA LEU A 276 -31.82 5.78 21.51
C LEU A 276 -32.41 7.18 21.71
N LYS A 277 -32.51 7.96 20.62
CA LYS A 277 -33.45 9.08 20.57
C LYS A 277 -34.84 8.46 20.74
N GLN A 278 -35.38 8.54 21.95
CA GLN A 278 -36.80 8.41 22.19
C GLN A 278 -37.46 9.65 21.59
N GLU A 279 -38.12 9.48 20.45
CA GLU A 279 -39.17 10.40 20.02
C GLU A 279 -40.37 10.21 20.95
N ARG A 280 -40.69 11.26 21.72
CA ARG A 280 -42.04 11.79 21.96
C ARG A 280 -41.93 13.21 22.50
#